data_AF-A0A7K6KGE3-F1
#
_entry.id   AF-A0A7K6KGE3-F1
#
_cell.length_a   1.000
_cell.length_b   1.000
_cell.length_c   1.000
_cell.angle_alpha   90.00
_cell.angle_beta   90.00
_cell.angle_gamma   90.00
#
_symmetry.space_group_name_H-M   'P 1'
#
loop_
_entity.id
_entity.type
_entity.pdbx_description
1 polymer ?
#
loop_
_entity_poly.entity_id
_entity_poly.type
_entity_poly.pdbx_seq_one_letter_code
_entity_poly.pdbx_strand_id
1 'polypeptide(L)'
;SPFSSLFPGTIPECHPTVSPRMYHTCMAPVSLAVILALSFLVKRRRLHPSCWHGVPGLLSPVNFLEEESSRGPAVAVFGILFSSLCQLVLDQDPLPLVSPSSHSAREYWKILALLYYPAFYFPLLACATSRHRLGYLAGSLLAWGHCLVHVWQKVECPLSPKIHRLYSLLSHVPTVLFLLLLSLWYPALLGRSLRGASPEGEIPGSGYYRKYLKALLSKRGQKGSSVKIEKSLQSRIRSYLRSYVYTPEEGFRIPLKLVVSVAMAIIAVYQVALLLLVAFVPTIQIVRAGMTKDVVVLLVQFGLVPSDNPAVPGDMEKELGTVRHYLWSLEVCYICSLALCCLLTCAMLLQTLVTHRSNLRALYRGAVLDVFSKAHTLRPSRQAVVCWIGFASFQAAFTCLG
;
A
#
# COMPACT_ATOMS: atom_id res chain seq x y z
N SER A 1 -12.71 26.10 -31.78
CA SER A 1 -13.18 25.65 -30.46
C SER A 1 -11.96 25.28 -29.60
N PRO A 2 -11.86 25.74 -28.35
CA PRO A 2 -10.64 25.63 -27.54
C PRO A 2 -10.39 24.24 -26.94
N PHE A 3 -11.12 23.21 -27.38
CA PHE A 3 -10.99 21.82 -26.89
C PHE A 3 -10.06 20.95 -27.75
N SER A 4 -9.67 21.41 -28.95
CA SER A 4 -8.77 20.69 -29.85
C SER A 4 -7.31 20.65 -29.35
N SER A 5 -6.95 21.49 -28.37
CA SER A 5 -5.62 21.52 -27.76
C SER A 5 -5.49 20.60 -26.54
N LEU A 6 -6.57 19.96 -26.07
CA LEU A 6 -6.54 19.10 -24.89
C LEU A 6 -6.19 17.63 -25.20
N PHE A 7 -6.26 17.23 -26.48
CA PHE A 7 -6.03 15.86 -26.92
C PHE A 7 -5.15 15.81 -28.19
N PRO A 8 -3.83 16.02 -28.11
CA PRO A 8 -2.95 15.59 -29.20
C PRO A 8 -3.02 14.06 -29.28
N GLY A 9 -3.47 13.54 -30.43
CA GLY A 9 -3.86 12.15 -30.67
C GLY A 9 -2.75 11.10 -30.63
N THR A 10 -1.51 11.48 -30.27
CA THR A 10 -0.40 10.55 -30.07
C THR A 10 0.53 11.12 -29.00
N ILE A 11 0.61 10.45 -27.84
CA ILE A 11 1.65 10.76 -26.84
C ILE A 11 2.95 10.16 -27.41
N PRO A 12 4.00 10.95 -27.67
CA PRO A 12 5.26 10.41 -28.16
C PRO A 12 5.83 9.44 -27.12
N GLU A 13 6.40 8.33 -27.58
CA GLU A 13 7.13 7.41 -26.71
C GLU A 13 8.30 8.17 -26.06
N CYS A 14 8.21 8.36 -24.75
CA CYS A 14 9.25 9.02 -23.98
C CYS A 14 10.19 7.96 -23.43
N HIS A 15 11.45 8.00 -23.87
CA HIS A 15 12.51 7.16 -23.33
C HIS A 15 13.27 7.94 -22.26
N PRO A 16 13.21 7.53 -20.97
CA PRO A 16 14.00 8.18 -19.94
C PRO A 16 15.49 7.93 -20.18
N THR A 17 16.34 8.87 -19.77
CA THR A 17 17.80 8.76 -19.85
C THR A 17 18.31 7.52 -19.11
N VAL A 18 17.66 7.18 -17.98
CA VAL A 18 17.87 5.92 -17.26
C VAL A 18 16.73 4.96 -17.60
N SER A 19 16.96 4.10 -18.59
CA SER A 19 16.00 3.07 -18.96
C SER A 19 15.73 2.11 -17.77
N PRO A 20 14.50 1.57 -17.62
CA PRO A 20 14.20 0.59 -16.58
C PRO A 20 15.15 -0.62 -16.61
N ARG A 21 15.56 -1.06 -17.80
CA ARG A 21 16.53 -2.14 -17.98
C ARG A 21 17.89 -1.81 -17.39
N MET A 22 18.40 -0.61 -17.61
CA MET A 22 19.67 -0.17 -17.02
C MET A 22 19.56 -0.09 -15.49
N TYR A 23 18.47 0.48 -14.97
CA TYR A 23 18.23 0.55 -13.54
C TYR A 23 18.27 -0.83 -12.87
N HIS A 24 17.53 -1.81 -13.40
CA HIS A 24 17.51 -3.17 -12.83
C HIS A 24 18.83 -3.90 -13.02
N THR A 25 19.52 -3.71 -14.15
CA THR A 25 20.86 -4.29 -14.40
C THR A 25 21.91 -3.76 -13.41
N CYS A 26 21.85 -2.48 -13.05
CA CYS A 26 22.79 -1.87 -12.10
C CYS A 26 22.41 -2.12 -10.63
N MET A 27 21.14 -1.97 -10.26
CA MET A 27 20.73 -2.06 -8.86
C MET A 27 20.60 -3.50 -8.36
N ALA A 28 20.25 -4.47 -9.21
CA ALA A 28 20.16 -5.87 -8.78
C ALA A 28 21.49 -6.43 -8.21
N PRO A 29 22.66 -6.26 -8.87
CA PRO A 29 23.93 -6.72 -8.29
C PRO A 29 24.33 -5.91 -7.05
N VAL A 30 23.99 -4.62 -6.97
CA VAL A 30 24.21 -3.81 -5.76
C VAL A 30 23.38 -4.35 -4.59
N SER A 31 22.10 -4.63 -4.81
CA SER A 31 21.21 -5.27 -3.82
C SER A 31 21.78 -6.61 -3.35
N LEU A 32 22.26 -7.44 -4.27
CA LEU A 32 22.89 -8.73 -3.95
C LEU A 32 24.18 -8.54 -3.13
N ALA A 33 25.04 -7.61 -3.54
CA ALA A 33 26.29 -7.31 -2.84
C ALA A 33 26.04 -6.83 -1.41
N VAL A 34 25.02 -6.00 -1.18
CA VAL A 34 24.63 -5.56 0.17
C VAL A 34 24.14 -6.73 1.01
N ILE A 35 23.30 -7.63 0.46
CA ILE A 35 22.86 -8.83 1.19
C ILE A 35 24.06 -9.69 1.60
N LEU A 36 24.99 -9.94 0.67
CA LEU A 36 26.20 -10.70 0.94
C LEU A 36 27.06 -10.03 2.01
N ALA A 37 27.32 -8.73 1.90
CA ALA A 37 28.08 -7.96 2.88
C ALA A 37 27.42 -8.04 4.28
N LEU A 38 26.10 -7.86 4.35
CA LEU A 38 25.35 -7.97 5.60
C LEU A 38 25.39 -9.39 6.20
N SER A 39 25.44 -10.44 5.35
CA SER A 39 25.55 -11.82 5.82
C SER A 39 26.89 -12.14 6.51
N PHE A 40 27.97 -11.45 6.11
CA PHE A 40 29.26 -11.52 6.81
C PHE A 40 29.29 -10.74 8.12
N LEU A 41 28.47 -9.69 8.24
CA LEU A 41 28.33 -8.89 9.46
C LEU A 41 27.56 -9.64 10.56
N VAL A 42 26.64 -10.56 10.19
CA VAL A 42 25.86 -11.35 11.15
C VAL A 42 26.33 -12.80 11.17
N LYS A 43 27.34 -13.07 12.00
CA LYS A 43 27.91 -14.41 12.19
C LYS A 43 26.97 -15.32 12.99
N ARG A 44 26.52 -16.44 12.41
CA ARG A 44 25.81 -17.50 13.15
C ARG A 44 26.83 -18.38 13.90
N ARG A 45 27.03 -18.11 15.20
CA ARG A 45 28.00 -18.82 16.05
C ARG A 45 27.65 -20.29 16.40
N ARG A 46 26.46 -20.80 16.07
CA ARG A 46 25.94 -22.07 16.66
C ARG A 46 26.02 -23.34 15.81
N LEU A 47 26.41 -23.29 14.52
CA LEU A 47 26.25 -24.46 13.64
C LEU A 47 27.56 -25.17 13.22
N HIS A 48 28.74 -24.54 13.30
CA HIS A 48 30.02 -25.25 13.12
C HIS A 48 31.20 -24.45 13.74
N PRO A 49 31.76 -24.87 14.89
CA PRO A 49 32.87 -24.16 15.55
C PRO A 49 34.20 -24.22 14.80
N SER A 50 34.43 -25.27 14.02
CA SER A 50 35.78 -25.70 13.60
C SER A 50 36.14 -25.39 12.14
N CYS A 51 35.24 -24.80 11.36
CA CYS A 51 35.50 -24.46 9.97
C CYS A 51 35.07 -23.01 9.72
N TRP A 52 36.03 -22.12 9.45
CA TRP A 52 35.80 -20.74 9.02
C TRP A 52 34.84 -19.90 9.90
N HIS A 53 35.05 -19.82 11.21
CA HIS A 53 34.38 -18.86 12.12
C HIS A 53 32.83 -18.72 12.01
N GLY A 54 32.13 -19.75 11.51
CA GLY A 54 30.67 -19.83 11.40
C GLY A 54 30.12 -19.59 9.98
N VAL A 55 28.93 -20.15 9.71
CA VAL A 55 28.26 -20.05 8.39
C VAL A 55 27.64 -18.65 8.21
N PRO A 56 27.78 -18.00 7.04
CA PRO A 56 27.05 -16.77 6.73
C PRO A 56 25.55 -17.04 6.85
N GLY A 57 24.90 -16.35 7.76
CA GLY A 57 23.47 -16.47 7.98
C GLY A 57 22.75 -15.44 7.13
N LEU A 58 21.85 -15.87 6.24
CA LEU A 58 20.89 -14.93 5.65
C LEU A 58 20.14 -14.26 6.81
N LEU A 59 20.16 -12.93 6.81
CA LEU A 59 19.46 -12.11 7.80
C LEU A 59 17.97 -12.40 7.71
N SER A 60 17.34 -12.62 8.86
CA SER A 60 15.88 -12.65 8.88
C SER A 60 15.37 -11.23 8.59
N PRO A 61 14.52 -11.06 7.55
CA PRO A 61 14.14 -9.74 7.04
C PRO A 61 13.54 -8.85 8.13
N VAL A 62 12.66 -9.38 8.98
CA VAL A 62 12.13 -8.70 10.18
C VAL A 62 11.64 -9.75 11.15
N ASN A 63 11.83 -9.51 12.45
CA ASN A 63 11.13 -10.25 13.47
C ASN A 63 9.70 -9.70 13.62
N PHE A 64 8.73 -10.26 12.89
CA PHE A 64 7.31 -9.86 12.97
C PHE A 64 6.68 -10.09 14.35
N LEU A 65 7.33 -10.90 15.19
CA LEU A 65 6.92 -11.16 16.57
C LEU A 65 7.53 -10.15 17.55
N GLU A 66 8.55 -9.39 17.12
CA GLU A 66 9.17 -8.36 17.96
C GLU A 66 8.39 -7.06 17.87
N GLU A 67 7.62 -6.79 18.92
CA GLU A 67 6.67 -5.69 19.01
C GLU A 67 7.34 -4.29 19.06
N GLU A 68 8.64 -4.24 19.35
CA GLU A 68 9.46 -3.05 19.64
C GLU A 68 10.27 -2.50 18.45
N SER A 69 10.48 -3.30 17.39
CA SER A 69 11.36 -2.89 16.29
C SER A 69 10.84 -1.65 15.54
N SER A 70 11.73 -0.88 14.90
CA SER A 70 11.34 0.28 14.08
C SER A 70 10.42 -0.18 12.96
N ARG A 71 9.12 0.08 13.11
CA ARG A 71 8.05 -0.41 12.22
C ARG A 71 8.06 0.27 10.85
N GLY A 72 8.53 1.51 10.81
CA GLY A 72 8.54 2.35 9.61
C GLY A 72 9.16 1.65 8.39
N PRO A 73 10.41 1.18 8.48
CA PRO A 73 11.06 0.47 7.39
C PRO A 73 10.29 -0.73 6.84
N ALA A 74 9.73 -1.56 7.73
CA ALA A 74 8.94 -2.72 7.31
C ALA A 74 7.67 -2.29 6.57
N VAL A 75 6.90 -1.35 7.14
CA VAL A 75 5.67 -0.84 6.52
C VAL A 75 5.97 -0.23 5.15
N ALA A 76 7.03 0.56 5.03
CA ALA A 76 7.41 1.20 3.78
C ALA A 76 7.84 0.17 2.70
N VAL A 77 8.68 -0.81 3.05
CA VAL A 77 9.11 -1.84 2.09
C VAL A 77 7.94 -2.71 1.63
N PHE A 78 7.05 -3.13 2.53
CA PHE A 78 5.84 -3.87 2.14
C PHE A 78 4.89 -3.01 1.29
N GLY A 79 4.78 -1.71 1.59
CA GLY A 79 4.01 -0.78 0.76
C GLY A 79 4.57 -0.62 -0.65
N ILE A 80 5.90 -0.55 -0.80
CA ILE A 80 6.59 -0.55 -2.10
C ILE A 80 6.31 -1.84 -2.85
N LEU A 81 6.49 -3.00 -2.20
CA LEU A 81 6.27 -4.30 -2.82
C LEU A 81 4.84 -4.47 -3.33
N PHE A 82 3.85 -4.08 -2.52
CA PHE A 82 2.44 -4.16 -2.91
C PHE A 82 2.11 -3.19 -4.06
N SER A 83 2.66 -1.97 -4.02
CA SER A 83 2.47 -0.99 -5.11
C SER A 83 3.09 -1.48 -6.42
N SER A 84 4.30 -2.04 -6.37
CA SER A 84 4.95 -2.68 -7.52
C SER A 84 4.16 -3.88 -8.04
N LEU A 85 3.54 -4.67 -7.15
CA LEU A 85 2.66 -5.77 -7.55
C LEU A 85 1.43 -5.28 -8.34
N CYS A 86 0.75 -4.23 -7.85
CA CYS A 86 -0.40 -3.65 -8.57
C CYS A 86 -0.01 -3.14 -9.96
N GLN A 87 1.18 -2.56 -10.10
CA GLN A 87 1.70 -2.10 -11.39
C GLN A 87 2.05 -3.28 -12.30
N LEU A 88 2.72 -4.30 -11.77
CA LEU A 88 3.14 -5.50 -12.48
C LEU A 88 1.97 -6.27 -13.12
N VAL A 89 0.81 -6.30 -12.45
CA VAL A 89 -0.40 -6.97 -12.98
C VAL A 89 -0.88 -6.30 -14.28
N LEU A 90 -0.74 -4.98 -14.38
CA LEU A 90 -1.24 -4.19 -15.51
C LEU A 90 -0.19 -3.95 -16.59
N ASP A 91 1.10 -4.17 -16.29
CA ASP A 91 2.18 -3.90 -17.21
C ASP A 91 2.34 -4.95 -18.33
N GLN A 92 2.73 -4.46 -19.51
CA GLN A 92 3.03 -5.30 -20.66
C GLN A 92 4.37 -6.02 -20.54
N ASP A 93 5.37 -5.36 -19.96
CA ASP A 93 6.72 -5.89 -19.75
C ASP A 93 7.01 -6.11 -18.26
N PRO A 94 6.69 -7.30 -17.71
CA PRO A 94 6.77 -7.57 -16.29
C PRO A 94 8.21 -7.67 -15.74
N LEU A 95 9.17 -8.03 -16.60
CA LEU A 95 10.59 -8.10 -16.27
C LEU A 95 11.39 -7.27 -17.28
N PRO A 96 11.95 -6.10 -16.90
CA PRO A 96 12.70 -5.25 -17.82
C PRO A 96 14.08 -5.83 -18.21
N LEU A 97 14.46 -6.99 -17.66
CA LEU A 97 15.73 -7.67 -17.94
C LEU A 97 15.65 -8.57 -19.18
N VAL A 98 14.47 -9.07 -19.54
CA VAL A 98 14.27 -10.04 -20.62
C VAL A 98 13.07 -9.61 -21.46
N SER A 99 13.28 -9.42 -22.77
CA SER A 99 12.20 -9.15 -23.72
C SER A 99 11.44 -10.45 -23.99
N PRO A 100 10.13 -10.53 -23.72
CA PRO A 100 9.36 -11.74 -23.96
C PRO A 100 9.22 -11.98 -25.47
N SER A 101 9.56 -13.19 -25.92
CA SER A 101 9.42 -13.61 -27.33
C SER A 101 8.03 -14.15 -27.68
N SER A 102 7.20 -14.48 -26.69
CA SER A 102 5.83 -15.01 -26.89
C SER A 102 4.87 -14.65 -25.74
N HIS A 103 3.56 -14.68 -26.02
CA HIS A 103 2.51 -14.40 -25.01
C HIS A 103 2.50 -15.43 -23.87
N SER A 104 2.76 -16.70 -24.14
CA SER A 104 2.87 -17.74 -23.11
C SER A 104 4.08 -17.50 -22.20
N ALA A 105 5.23 -17.11 -22.77
CA ALA A 105 6.40 -16.75 -21.99
C ALA A 105 6.14 -15.55 -21.07
N ARG A 106 5.37 -14.55 -21.51
CA ARG A 106 5.02 -13.35 -20.72
C ARG A 106 4.36 -13.70 -19.38
N GLU A 107 3.42 -14.65 -19.36
CA GLU A 107 2.75 -15.05 -18.12
C GLU A 107 3.71 -15.77 -17.15
N TYR A 108 4.64 -16.59 -17.65
CA TYR A 108 5.71 -17.17 -16.82
C TYR A 108 6.66 -16.09 -16.25
N TRP A 109 6.98 -15.05 -17.03
CA TRP A 109 7.78 -13.92 -16.56
C TRP A 109 7.10 -13.14 -15.43
N LYS A 110 5.77 -13.00 -15.44
CA LYS A 110 5.02 -12.42 -14.31
C LYS A 110 5.19 -13.25 -13.05
N ILE A 111 5.12 -14.58 -13.14
CA ILE A 111 5.32 -15.46 -11.98
C ILE A 111 6.74 -15.29 -11.41
N LEU A 112 7.76 -15.21 -12.27
CA LEU A 112 9.13 -14.96 -11.82
C LEU A 112 9.29 -13.56 -11.20
N ALA A 113 8.59 -12.56 -11.75
CA ALA A 113 8.57 -11.20 -11.21
C ALA A 113 8.08 -11.15 -9.75
N LEU A 114 7.10 -11.99 -9.39
CA LEU A 114 6.61 -12.12 -8.01
C LEU A 114 7.71 -12.52 -7.02
N LEU A 115 8.73 -13.25 -7.47
CA LEU A 115 9.88 -13.64 -6.66
C LEU A 115 11.01 -12.60 -6.73
N TYR A 116 11.19 -11.97 -7.89
CA TYR A 116 12.24 -10.98 -8.13
C TYR A 116 12.07 -9.70 -7.30
N TYR A 117 10.88 -9.08 -7.29
CA TYR A 117 10.68 -7.81 -6.57
C TYR A 117 10.92 -7.91 -5.06
N PRO A 118 10.43 -8.94 -4.35
CA PRO A 118 10.79 -9.18 -2.96
C PRO A 118 12.30 -9.31 -2.76
N ALA A 119 13.00 -10.07 -3.61
CA ALA A 119 14.45 -10.23 -3.53
C ALA A 119 15.20 -8.91 -3.79
N PHE A 120 14.71 -8.09 -4.73
CA PHE A 120 15.29 -6.81 -5.11
C PHE A 120 15.22 -5.77 -3.98
N TYR A 121 14.09 -5.67 -3.28
CA TYR A 121 13.88 -4.74 -2.16
C TYR A 121 14.21 -5.32 -0.78
N PHE A 122 14.47 -6.62 -0.68
CA PHE A 122 14.92 -7.29 0.54
C PHE A 122 16.08 -6.60 1.28
N PRO A 123 17.14 -6.09 0.60
CA PRO A 123 18.27 -5.48 1.29
C PRO A 123 17.88 -4.25 2.11
N LEU A 124 16.87 -3.47 1.67
CA LEU A 124 16.36 -2.34 2.47
C LEU A 124 15.89 -2.84 3.83
N LEU A 125 15.12 -3.93 3.84
CA LEU A 125 14.59 -4.50 5.07
C LEU A 125 15.69 -5.11 5.96
N ALA A 126 16.64 -5.83 5.36
CA ALA A 126 17.79 -6.40 6.04
C ALA A 126 18.73 -5.34 6.68
N CYS A 127 18.86 -4.18 6.03
CA CYS A 127 19.62 -3.05 6.59
C CYS A 127 19.02 -2.58 7.92
N ALA A 128 17.68 -2.53 8.04
CA ALA A 128 17.00 -2.13 9.26
C ALA A 128 17.20 -3.13 10.42
N THR A 129 17.32 -4.44 10.13
CA THR A 129 17.45 -5.48 11.17
C THR A 129 18.86 -5.70 11.66
N SER A 130 19.88 -5.33 10.89
CA SER A 130 21.28 -5.49 11.26
C SER A 130 21.68 -4.75 12.56
N ARG A 131 20.93 -3.70 12.95
CA ARG A 131 21.21 -2.79 14.10
C ARG A 131 22.66 -2.27 14.14
N HIS A 132 23.36 -2.29 13.01
CA HIS A 132 24.74 -1.85 12.88
C HIS A 132 24.82 -0.56 12.06
N ARG A 133 25.79 0.31 12.38
CA ARG A 133 26.00 1.60 11.68
C ARG A 133 26.14 1.43 10.17
N LEU A 134 26.91 0.41 9.75
CA LEU A 134 27.09 0.07 8.33
C LEU A 134 25.78 -0.32 7.65
N GLY A 135 24.87 -1.00 8.35
CA GLY A 135 23.57 -1.36 7.80
C GLY A 135 22.68 -0.13 7.58
N TYR A 136 22.64 0.82 8.51
CA TYR A 136 21.90 2.07 8.32
C TYR A 136 22.49 2.95 7.21
N LEU A 137 23.82 2.98 7.07
CA LEU A 137 24.48 3.68 5.97
C LEU A 137 24.13 3.04 4.61
N ALA A 138 24.27 1.72 4.49
CA ALA A 138 23.90 0.99 3.28
C ALA A 138 22.42 1.16 2.93
N GLY A 139 21.53 1.08 3.93
CA GLY A 139 20.10 1.32 3.75
C GLY A 139 19.77 2.74 3.28
N SER A 140 20.51 3.75 3.75
CA SER A 140 20.35 5.14 3.30
C SER A 140 20.75 5.30 1.84
N LEU A 141 21.93 4.77 1.46
CA LEU A 141 22.41 4.82 0.08
C LEU A 141 21.48 4.09 -0.89
N LEU A 142 20.99 2.90 -0.52
CA LEU A 142 20.02 2.16 -1.31
C LEU A 142 18.70 2.92 -1.45
N ALA A 143 18.15 3.46 -0.35
CA ALA A 143 16.91 4.22 -0.39
C ALA A 143 17.04 5.47 -1.28
N TRP A 144 18.17 6.17 -1.20
CA TRP A 144 18.46 7.32 -2.07
C TRP A 144 18.61 6.92 -3.53
N GLY A 145 19.33 5.82 -3.82
CA GLY A 145 19.48 5.32 -5.18
C GLY A 145 18.14 4.97 -5.82
N HIS A 146 17.30 4.18 -5.13
CA HIS A 146 15.96 3.87 -5.62
C HIS A 146 15.09 5.13 -5.77
N CYS A 147 15.08 6.00 -4.76
CA CYS A 147 14.26 7.22 -4.78
C CYS A 147 14.66 8.16 -5.92
N LEU A 148 15.96 8.40 -6.10
CA LEU A 148 16.48 9.30 -7.12
C LEU A 148 16.12 8.81 -8.51
N VAL A 149 16.32 7.52 -8.80
CA VAL A 149 15.97 6.95 -10.11
C VAL A 149 14.47 7.02 -10.38
N HIS A 150 13.64 6.65 -9.41
CA HIS A 150 12.18 6.70 -9.58
C HIS A 150 11.65 8.12 -9.78
N VAL A 151 12.19 9.12 -9.07
CA VAL A 151 11.83 10.53 -9.27
C VAL A 151 12.33 11.02 -10.63
N TRP A 152 13.59 10.73 -10.98
CA TRP A 152 14.21 11.16 -12.23
C TRP A 152 13.45 10.67 -13.47
N GLN A 153 13.14 9.37 -13.51
CA GLN A 153 12.37 8.77 -14.61
C GLN A 153 11.00 9.44 -14.83
N LYS A 154 10.36 9.93 -13.75
CA LYS A 154 9.05 10.57 -13.83
C LYS A 154 9.12 12.06 -14.13
N VAL A 155 10.21 12.74 -13.75
CA VAL A 155 10.47 14.13 -14.16
C VAL A 155 10.71 14.20 -15.67
N GLU A 156 11.45 13.25 -16.23
CA GLU A 156 11.70 13.19 -17.68
C GLU A 156 10.47 12.75 -18.47
N CYS A 157 9.80 11.69 -18.01
CA CYS A 157 8.66 11.09 -18.70
C CYS A 157 7.42 11.04 -17.79
N PRO A 158 6.73 12.19 -17.56
CA PRO A 158 5.54 12.23 -16.70
C PRO A 158 4.32 11.55 -17.34
N LEU A 159 4.36 11.32 -18.66
CA LEU A 159 3.22 11.00 -19.50
C LEU A 159 3.44 9.64 -20.17
N SER A 160 2.47 8.74 -20.09
CA SER A 160 2.55 7.42 -20.72
C SER A 160 1.23 7.01 -21.36
N PRO A 161 1.24 6.40 -22.57
CA PRO A 161 0.03 6.01 -23.29
C PRO A 161 -0.64 4.72 -22.77
N LYS A 162 -0.11 4.05 -21.72
CA LYS A 162 -0.53 2.69 -21.33
C LYS A 162 -2.03 2.52 -21.01
N ILE A 163 -2.67 3.48 -20.36
CA ILE A 163 -4.12 3.43 -20.00
C ILE A 163 -4.71 4.84 -20.05
N HIS A 164 -4.05 5.80 -19.39
CA HIS A 164 -4.39 7.21 -19.45
C HIS A 164 -3.16 8.06 -19.17
N ARG A 165 -3.18 9.27 -19.71
CA ARG A 165 -2.09 10.25 -19.68
C ARG A 165 -1.39 10.37 -18.31
N LEU A 166 -2.19 10.39 -17.23
CA LEU A 166 -1.73 10.57 -15.84
C LEU A 166 -1.60 9.27 -15.02
N TYR A 167 -2.08 8.14 -15.52
CA TYR A 167 -2.14 6.88 -14.75
C TYR A 167 -0.76 6.41 -14.29
N SER A 168 0.22 6.48 -15.18
CA SER A 168 1.61 6.10 -14.89
C SER A 168 2.25 6.96 -13.80
N LEU A 169 1.80 8.21 -13.63
CA LEU A 169 2.32 9.09 -12.59
C LEU A 169 1.63 8.79 -11.25
N LEU A 170 0.29 8.78 -11.23
CA LEU A 170 -0.48 8.55 -9.99
C LEU A 170 -0.24 7.15 -9.41
N SER A 171 -0.18 6.11 -10.23
CA SER A 171 0.07 4.73 -9.76
C SER A 171 1.41 4.56 -9.03
N HIS A 172 2.41 5.41 -9.33
CA HIS A 172 3.75 5.37 -8.73
C HIS A 172 3.91 6.26 -7.49
N VAL A 173 2.91 7.12 -7.19
CA VAL A 173 2.95 8.00 -6.02
C VAL A 173 3.17 7.24 -4.71
N PRO A 174 2.47 6.12 -4.41
CA PRO A 174 2.70 5.37 -3.19
C PRO A 174 4.14 4.88 -3.07
N THR A 175 4.71 4.34 -4.16
CA THR A 175 6.09 3.85 -4.20
C THR A 175 7.10 4.96 -3.90
N VAL A 176 6.98 6.11 -4.58
CA VAL A 176 7.88 7.26 -4.36
C VAL A 176 7.75 7.80 -2.94
N LEU A 177 6.52 7.90 -2.42
CA LEU A 177 6.27 8.37 -1.05
C LEU A 177 6.94 7.47 0.00
N PHE A 178 6.83 6.13 -0.14
CA PHE A 178 7.49 5.20 0.77
C PHE A 178 9.02 5.24 0.65
N LEU A 179 9.56 5.43 -0.56
CA LEU A 179 10.99 5.62 -0.76
C LEU A 179 11.51 6.93 -0.14
N LEU A 180 10.74 8.02 -0.23
CA LEU A 180 11.04 9.29 0.45
C LEU A 180 10.96 9.15 1.97
N LEU A 181 10.01 8.38 2.49
CA LEU A 181 9.94 8.09 3.92
C LEU A 181 11.19 7.31 4.36
N LEU A 182 11.61 6.28 3.60
CA LEU A 182 12.82 5.52 3.88
C LEU A 182 14.10 6.37 3.78
N SER A 183 14.17 7.27 2.79
CA SER A 183 15.32 8.15 2.56
C SER A 183 15.57 9.12 3.72
N LEU A 184 14.52 9.49 4.47
CA LEU A 184 14.61 10.29 5.69
C LEU A 184 14.79 9.43 6.94
N TRP A 185 14.17 8.25 6.97
CA TRP A 185 14.16 7.38 8.14
C TRP A 185 15.52 6.72 8.41
N TYR A 186 16.21 6.20 7.39
CA TYR A 186 17.52 5.56 7.58
C TYR A 186 18.60 6.52 8.09
N PRO A 187 18.74 7.75 7.54
CA PRO A 187 19.66 8.74 8.10
C PRO A 187 19.30 9.15 9.52
N ALA A 188 18.01 9.26 9.86
CA ALA A 188 17.58 9.54 11.22
C ALA A 188 17.98 8.42 12.20
N LEU A 189 17.85 7.15 11.80
CA LEU A 189 18.34 6.00 12.58
C LEU A 189 19.87 6.01 12.73
N LEU A 190 20.60 6.32 11.65
CA LEU A 190 22.05 6.45 11.67
C LEU A 190 22.49 7.57 12.63
N GLY A 191 21.85 8.74 12.56
CA GLY A 191 22.13 9.87 13.45
C GLY A 191 21.88 9.55 14.93
N ARG A 192 20.83 8.79 15.23
CA ARG A 192 20.58 8.29 16.60
C ARG A 192 21.63 7.29 17.07
N SER A 193 22.08 6.40 16.18
CA SER A 193 23.15 5.43 16.46
C SER A 193 24.51 6.10 16.70
N LEU A 194 24.81 7.18 15.99
CA LEU A 194 26.04 7.96 16.19
C LEU A 194 26.02 8.76 17.50
N ARG A 195 24.85 9.27 17.91
CA ARG A 195 24.67 10.00 19.18
C ARG A 195 24.74 9.11 20.43
N GLY A 196 25.06 7.82 20.30
CA GLY A 196 25.21 6.91 21.44
C GLY A 196 23.92 6.67 22.23
N ALA A 197 22.74 7.01 21.68
CA ALA A 197 21.46 6.95 22.38
C ALA A 197 20.88 5.52 22.49
N SER A 198 21.71 4.49 22.44
CA SER A 198 21.30 3.10 22.65
C SER A 198 21.94 2.60 23.93
N PRO A 199 21.19 2.46 25.05
CA PRO A 199 21.73 1.85 26.25
C PRO A 199 22.05 0.38 25.95
N GLU A 200 23.33 0.07 25.76
CA GLU A 200 23.84 -1.29 25.70
C GLU A 200 23.59 -1.95 27.07
N GLY A 201 22.53 -2.75 27.17
CA GLY A 201 22.22 -3.54 28.36
C GLY A 201 20.75 -3.65 28.71
N GLU A 202 19.87 -2.79 28.18
CA GLU A 202 18.43 -2.95 28.39
C GLU A 202 17.85 -3.98 27.41
N ILE A 203 17.14 -4.98 27.95
CA ILE A 203 16.29 -5.87 27.15
C ILE A 203 15.42 -4.99 26.24
N PRO A 204 15.45 -5.17 24.91
CA PRO A 204 14.63 -4.38 23.99
C PRO A 204 13.17 -4.40 24.45
N GLY A 205 12.65 -3.23 24.83
CA GLY A 205 11.26 -3.08 25.26
C GLY A 205 10.98 -3.13 26.76
N SER A 206 12.01 -3.23 27.61
CA SER A 206 11.86 -3.15 29.07
C SER A 206 11.02 -1.93 29.50
N GLY A 207 11.25 -0.77 28.87
CA GLY A 207 10.51 0.46 29.13
C GLY A 207 9.04 0.41 28.71
N TYR A 208 8.72 -0.25 27.59
CA TYR A 208 7.34 -0.44 27.13
C TYR A 208 6.60 -1.43 28.02
N TYR A 209 7.16 -2.61 28.28
CA TYR A 209 6.55 -3.62 29.16
C TYR A 209 6.34 -3.08 30.57
N ARG A 210 7.31 -2.32 31.10
CA ARG A 210 7.19 -1.65 32.40
C ARG A 210 6.06 -0.62 32.40
N LYS A 211 5.92 0.19 31.35
CA LYS A 211 4.81 1.16 31.21
C LYS A 211 3.46 0.47 31.08
N TYR A 212 3.38 -0.61 30.30
CA TYR A 212 2.15 -1.40 30.14
C TYR A 212 1.71 -2.02 31.47
N LEU A 213 2.62 -2.69 32.18
CA LEU A 213 2.36 -3.26 33.49
C LEU A 213 1.96 -2.19 34.51
N LYS A 214 2.66 -1.05 34.52
CA LYS A 214 2.31 0.08 35.38
C LYS A 214 0.90 0.59 35.11
N ALA A 215 0.52 0.74 33.83
CA ALA A 215 -0.83 1.15 33.44
C ALA A 215 -1.90 0.10 33.79
N LEU A 216 -1.59 -1.19 33.66
CA LEU A 216 -2.51 -2.28 34.03
C LEU A 216 -2.76 -2.30 35.54
N LEU A 217 -1.69 -2.14 36.34
CA LEU A 217 -1.75 -2.13 37.79
C LEU A 217 -2.40 -0.85 38.33
N SER A 218 -2.10 0.33 37.76
CA SER A 218 -2.70 1.59 38.19
C SER A 218 -4.19 1.68 37.88
N LYS A 219 -4.66 1.07 36.79
CA LYS A 219 -6.07 1.05 36.41
C LYS A 219 -6.94 0.25 37.39
N ARG A 220 -6.36 -0.69 38.15
CA ARG A 220 -7.05 -1.38 39.26
C ARG A 220 -7.41 -0.41 40.40
N GLY A 221 -6.69 0.70 40.56
CA GLY A 221 -6.94 1.72 41.58
C GLY A 221 -7.90 2.86 41.18
N GLN A 222 -8.28 2.97 39.90
CA GLN A 222 -9.03 4.12 39.35
C GLN A 222 -10.47 3.80 38.90
N LYS A 223 -11.09 2.71 39.39
CA LYS A 223 -12.54 2.48 39.18
C LYS A 223 -13.35 3.47 40.03
N GLY A 224 -13.40 4.74 39.61
CA GLY A 224 -14.10 5.80 40.32
C GLY A 224 -14.05 7.12 39.58
N SER A 225 -14.70 7.22 38.42
CA SER A 225 -15.05 8.52 37.85
C SER A 225 -16.39 8.43 37.14
N SER A 226 -17.37 9.15 37.68
CA SER A 226 -18.71 9.37 37.13
C SER A 226 -18.62 10.08 35.78
N VAL A 227 -19.20 9.48 34.74
CA VAL A 227 -19.28 10.09 33.39
C VAL A 227 -20.46 11.06 33.37
N LYS A 228 -20.16 12.36 33.24
CA LYS A 228 -21.16 13.39 32.95
C LYS A 228 -21.82 13.10 31.60
N ILE A 229 -23.13 12.88 31.63
CA ILE A 229 -23.98 12.65 30.47
C ILE A 229 -24.26 14.01 29.80
N GLU A 230 -23.46 14.37 28.79
CA GLU A 230 -23.79 15.50 27.90
C GLU A 230 -24.77 15.03 26.81
N LYS A 231 -26.02 15.50 26.88
CA LYS A 231 -27.15 15.13 26.02
C LYS A 231 -27.24 15.96 24.70
N SER A 232 -26.15 16.12 23.94
CA SER A 232 -26.23 16.83 22.65
C SER A 232 -26.00 15.89 21.45
N LEU A 233 -26.70 16.11 20.34
CA LEU A 233 -26.47 15.34 19.10
C LEU A 233 -25.01 15.43 18.64
N GLN A 234 -24.38 16.58 18.89
CA GLN A 234 -22.96 16.80 18.62
C GLN A 234 -22.06 15.96 19.54
N SER A 235 -22.41 15.77 20.81
CA SER A 235 -21.66 14.88 21.72
C SER A 235 -21.80 13.41 21.30
N ARG A 236 -22.97 13.01 20.78
CA ARG A 236 -23.20 11.67 20.19
C ARG A 236 -22.36 11.46 18.94
N ILE A 237 -22.43 12.37 17.96
CA ILE A 237 -21.62 12.30 16.73
C ILE A 237 -20.13 12.30 17.07
N ARG A 238 -19.69 13.15 18.02
CA ARG A 238 -18.31 13.20 18.47
C ARG A 238 -17.88 11.92 19.19
N SER A 239 -18.75 11.31 20.00
CA SER A 239 -18.47 10.02 20.63
C SER A 239 -18.39 8.89 19.61
N TYR A 240 -19.23 8.91 18.58
CA TYR A 240 -19.23 7.94 17.48
C TYR A 240 -17.95 8.08 16.65
N LEU A 241 -17.59 9.30 16.23
CA LEU A 241 -16.33 9.57 15.54
C LEU A 241 -15.12 9.21 16.41
N ARG A 242 -15.13 9.49 17.71
CA ARG A 242 -14.07 9.07 18.63
C ARG A 242 -13.99 7.55 18.80
N SER A 243 -15.10 6.83 18.72
CA SER A 243 -15.09 5.36 18.73
C SER A 243 -14.43 4.78 17.48
N TYR A 244 -14.45 5.56 16.40
CA TYR A 244 -13.94 5.20 15.09
C TYR A 244 -12.46 5.60 14.88
N VAL A 245 -12.06 6.72 15.48
CA VAL A 245 -10.68 7.19 15.47
C VAL A 245 -9.86 6.31 16.41
N TYR A 246 -8.88 5.59 15.86
CA TYR A 246 -7.92 4.86 16.67
C TYR A 246 -7.08 5.85 17.50
N THR A 247 -7.40 5.95 18.79
CA THR A 247 -6.57 6.69 19.74
C THR A 247 -5.52 5.74 20.33
N PRO A 248 -4.22 5.94 20.07
CA PRO A 248 -3.18 5.13 20.72
C PRO A 248 -3.29 5.32 22.24
N GLU A 249 -3.35 4.23 23.03
CA GLU A 249 -3.21 4.36 24.49
C GLU A 249 -1.77 4.03 24.88
N GLU A 250 -1.31 4.71 25.91
CA GLU A 250 -0.01 4.45 26.50
C GLU A 250 0.09 3.00 26.99
N GLY A 251 1.15 2.32 26.57
CA GLY A 251 1.43 0.94 26.99
C GLY A 251 0.80 -0.17 26.14
N PHE A 252 -0.06 0.10 25.17
CA PHE A 252 -0.52 -0.94 24.23
C PHE A 252 -0.11 -0.62 22.79
N ARG A 253 0.65 -1.54 22.18
CA ARG A 253 1.11 -1.45 20.82
C ARG A 253 0.47 -2.55 19.97
N ILE A 254 0.13 -2.22 18.72
CA ILE A 254 -0.42 -3.17 17.75
C ILE A 254 0.72 -4.04 17.17
N PRO A 255 0.50 -5.34 16.88
CA PRO A 255 1.48 -6.19 16.20
C PRO A 255 1.90 -5.64 14.83
N LEU A 256 3.19 -5.77 14.48
CA LEU A 256 3.71 -5.26 13.20
C LEU A 256 2.97 -5.83 11.99
N LYS A 257 2.62 -7.12 12.02
CA LYS A 257 1.87 -7.80 10.95
C LYS A 257 0.54 -7.09 10.63
N LEU A 258 -0.17 -6.60 11.66
CA LEU A 258 -1.44 -5.89 11.48
C LEU A 258 -1.23 -4.47 10.92
N VAL A 259 -0.17 -3.79 11.36
CA VAL A 259 0.16 -2.45 10.82
C VAL A 259 0.51 -2.57 9.32
N VAL A 260 1.31 -3.57 8.96
CA VAL A 260 1.64 -3.87 7.56
C VAL A 260 0.39 -4.25 6.76
N SER A 261 -0.50 -5.08 7.29
CA SER A 261 -1.71 -5.48 6.57
C SER A 261 -2.65 -4.31 6.30
N VAL A 262 -2.85 -3.41 7.27
CA VAL A 262 -3.68 -2.21 7.08
C VAL A 262 -3.02 -1.23 6.12
N ALA A 263 -1.71 -1.04 6.19
CA ALA A 263 -1.00 -0.21 5.22
C ALA A 263 -1.17 -0.73 3.79
N MET A 264 -1.00 -2.04 3.55
CA MET A 264 -1.25 -2.64 2.24
C MET A 264 -2.71 -2.50 1.81
N ALA A 265 -3.67 -2.66 2.73
CA ALA A 265 -5.09 -2.46 2.43
C ALA A 265 -5.41 -1.01 2.00
N ILE A 266 -4.83 0.00 2.64
CA ILE A 266 -5.02 1.41 2.23
C ILE A 266 -4.44 1.64 0.83
N ILE A 267 -3.28 1.07 0.53
CA ILE A 267 -2.69 1.15 -0.82
C ILE A 267 -3.59 0.44 -1.84
N ALA A 268 -4.18 -0.70 -1.47
CA ALA A 268 -5.12 -1.43 -2.32
C ALA A 268 -6.33 -0.56 -2.70
N VAL A 269 -6.96 0.09 -1.72
CA VAL A 269 -8.06 1.03 -1.95
C VAL A 269 -7.64 2.13 -2.93
N TYR A 270 -6.46 2.73 -2.72
CA TYR A 270 -5.93 3.77 -3.61
C TYR A 270 -5.73 3.27 -5.06
N GLN A 271 -5.08 2.11 -5.23
CA GLN A 271 -4.76 1.59 -6.57
C GLN A 271 -6.02 1.17 -7.33
N VAL A 272 -6.97 0.49 -6.66
CA VAL A 272 -8.24 0.08 -7.27
C VAL A 272 -9.09 1.30 -7.62
N ALA A 273 -9.22 2.27 -6.70
CA ALA A 273 -9.98 3.50 -6.97
C ALA A 273 -9.39 4.30 -8.14
N LEU A 274 -8.07 4.40 -8.20
CA LEU A 274 -7.37 5.05 -9.32
C LEU A 274 -7.66 4.35 -10.64
N LEU A 275 -7.58 3.01 -10.68
CA LEU A 275 -7.83 2.22 -11.87
C LEU A 275 -9.27 2.41 -12.38
N LEU A 276 -10.25 2.32 -11.47
CA LEU A 276 -11.67 2.50 -11.77
C LEU A 276 -11.96 3.91 -12.31
N LEU A 277 -11.45 4.94 -11.65
CA LEU A 277 -11.61 6.33 -12.06
C LEU A 277 -11.04 6.57 -13.47
N VAL A 278 -9.84 6.05 -13.72
CA VAL A 278 -9.13 6.22 -14.98
C VAL A 278 -9.73 5.41 -16.13
N ALA A 279 -10.36 4.27 -15.85
CA ALA A 279 -11.03 3.48 -16.87
C ALA A 279 -12.38 4.10 -17.29
N PHE A 280 -13.15 4.62 -16.33
CA PHE A 280 -14.52 5.06 -16.57
C PHE A 280 -14.65 6.53 -16.99
N VAL A 281 -13.95 7.46 -16.31
CA VAL A 281 -14.13 8.90 -16.56
C VAL A 281 -13.73 9.30 -17.99
N PRO A 282 -12.56 8.87 -18.52
CA PRO A 282 -12.16 9.24 -19.87
C PRO A 282 -13.08 8.66 -20.94
N THR A 283 -13.56 7.43 -20.76
CA THR A 283 -14.45 6.78 -21.73
C THR A 283 -15.80 7.50 -21.83
N ILE A 284 -16.40 7.88 -20.69
CA ILE A 284 -17.62 8.71 -20.68
C ILE A 284 -17.38 10.10 -21.28
N GLN A 285 -16.24 10.73 -21.01
CA GLN A 285 -15.91 12.04 -21.58
C GLN A 285 -15.74 11.98 -23.10
N ILE A 286 -15.13 10.92 -23.63
CA ILE A 286 -15.03 10.67 -25.08
C ILE A 286 -16.42 10.48 -25.68
N VAL A 287 -17.27 9.64 -25.07
CA VAL A 287 -18.66 9.43 -25.54
C VAL A 287 -19.43 10.76 -25.53
N ARG A 288 -19.34 11.55 -24.46
CA ARG A 288 -20.02 12.85 -24.32
C ARG A 288 -19.56 13.87 -25.37
N ALA A 289 -18.28 13.86 -25.71
CA ALA A 289 -17.70 14.74 -26.73
C ALA A 289 -18.03 14.27 -28.16
N GLY A 290 -18.12 12.94 -28.37
CA GLY A 290 -18.43 12.31 -29.65
C GLY A 290 -19.92 12.32 -30.02
N MET A 291 -20.81 12.68 -29.10
CA MET A 291 -22.23 12.89 -29.38
C MET A 291 -22.44 14.10 -30.31
N THR A 292 -22.45 13.81 -31.60
CA THR A 292 -22.76 14.74 -32.69
C THR A 292 -24.14 14.44 -33.27
N LYS A 293 -24.69 15.39 -34.03
CA LYS A 293 -26.01 15.26 -34.66
C LYS A 293 -26.10 14.00 -35.54
N ASP A 294 -25.02 13.65 -36.23
CA ASP A 294 -24.95 12.50 -37.14
C ASP A 294 -25.01 11.14 -36.42
N VAL A 295 -24.40 11.05 -35.24
CA VAL A 295 -24.43 9.83 -34.40
C VAL A 295 -25.84 9.59 -33.86
N VAL A 296 -26.54 10.66 -33.44
CA VAL A 296 -27.92 10.55 -32.96
C VAL A 296 -28.87 10.09 -34.07
N VAL A 297 -28.74 10.63 -35.29
CA VAL A 297 -29.51 10.16 -36.46
C VAL A 297 -29.31 8.66 -36.71
N LEU A 298 -28.08 8.17 -36.53
CA LEU A 298 -27.75 6.76 -36.66
C LEU A 298 -28.38 5.90 -35.55
N LEU A 299 -28.38 6.38 -34.29
CA LEU A 299 -29.07 5.70 -33.17
C LEU A 299 -30.60 5.67 -33.36
N VAL A 300 -31.18 6.72 -33.94
CA VAL A 300 -32.60 6.76 -34.33
C VAL A 300 -32.89 5.73 -35.44
N GLN A 301 -31.97 5.60 -36.40
CA GLN A 301 -32.03 4.58 -37.46
C GLN A 301 -31.92 3.14 -36.91
N PHE A 302 -31.30 2.96 -35.74
CA PHE A 302 -31.24 1.70 -34.99
C PHE A 302 -32.47 1.43 -34.10
N GLY A 303 -33.50 2.28 -34.14
CA GLY A 303 -34.79 2.02 -33.49
C GLY A 303 -34.98 2.66 -32.11
N LEU A 304 -34.12 3.61 -31.71
CA LEU A 304 -34.44 4.50 -30.61
C LEU A 304 -35.45 5.54 -31.12
N VAL A 305 -36.71 5.35 -30.77
CA VAL A 305 -37.82 6.24 -31.16
C VAL A 305 -37.61 7.61 -30.48
N PRO A 306 -37.37 8.70 -31.24
CA PRO A 306 -37.39 10.06 -30.70
C PRO A 306 -38.77 10.35 -30.10
N SER A 307 -38.80 11.18 -29.06
CA SER A 307 -40.05 11.45 -28.34
C SER A 307 -41.07 12.21 -29.19
N ASP A 308 -40.63 12.93 -30.23
CA ASP A 308 -41.50 13.71 -31.12
C ASP A 308 -41.00 13.71 -32.58
N ASN A 309 -41.92 14.03 -33.51
CA ASN A 309 -41.75 13.89 -34.97
C ASN A 309 -40.44 14.53 -35.50
N PRO A 310 -39.65 13.82 -36.33
CA PRO A 310 -38.30 14.22 -36.76
C PRO A 310 -38.23 15.38 -37.77
N ALA A 311 -39.35 16.08 -38.03
CA ALA A 311 -39.45 17.08 -39.08
C ALA A 311 -38.95 18.49 -38.67
N VAL A 312 -38.63 18.71 -37.38
CA VAL A 312 -38.22 20.04 -36.87
C VAL A 312 -36.77 19.98 -36.33
N PRO A 313 -35.80 20.62 -37.02
CA PRO A 313 -34.37 20.58 -36.66
C PRO A 313 -34.04 21.08 -35.24
N GLY A 314 -34.93 21.86 -34.62
CA GLY A 314 -34.76 22.41 -33.28
C GLY A 314 -34.96 21.40 -32.14
N ASP A 315 -35.64 20.28 -32.39
CA ASP A 315 -35.97 19.32 -31.31
C ASP A 315 -34.86 18.27 -31.11
N MET A 316 -34.13 17.92 -32.16
CA MET A 316 -32.96 17.02 -32.07
C MET A 316 -31.80 17.63 -31.23
N GLU A 317 -31.67 18.96 -31.24
CA GLU A 317 -30.66 19.66 -30.42
C GLU A 317 -31.04 19.65 -28.92
N LYS A 318 -32.34 19.71 -28.61
CA LYS A 318 -32.85 19.56 -27.24
C LYS A 318 -32.66 18.12 -26.74
N GLU A 319 -32.96 17.11 -27.55
CA GLU A 319 -32.73 15.70 -27.20
C GLU A 319 -31.25 15.41 -26.93
N LEU A 320 -30.35 15.93 -27.77
CA LEU A 320 -28.90 15.81 -27.56
C LEU A 320 -28.45 16.51 -26.26
N GLY A 321 -29.05 17.67 -25.95
CA GLY A 321 -28.87 18.35 -24.67
C GLY A 321 -29.28 17.48 -23.48
N THR A 322 -30.43 16.81 -23.57
CA THR A 322 -30.95 15.90 -22.53
C THR A 322 -30.03 14.71 -22.31
N VAL A 323 -29.58 14.03 -23.38
CA VAL A 323 -28.67 12.88 -23.25
C VAL A 323 -27.32 13.31 -22.66
N ARG A 324 -26.80 14.48 -23.05
CA ARG A 324 -25.57 15.03 -22.45
C ARG A 324 -25.73 15.29 -20.94
N HIS A 325 -26.90 15.76 -20.49
CA HIS A 325 -27.19 15.92 -19.06
C HIS A 325 -27.23 14.58 -18.33
N TYR A 326 -27.85 13.54 -18.92
CA TYR A 326 -27.84 12.21 -18.32
C TYR A 326 -26.43 11.61 -18.22
N LEU A 327 -25.61 11.73 -19.26
CA LEU A 327 -24.20 11.29 -19.21
C LEU A 327 -23.38 12.04 -18.15
N TRP A 328 -23.64 13.34 -17.96
CA TRP A 328 -23.02 14.11 -16.88
C TRP A 328 -23.50 13.63 -15.49
N SER A 329 -24.80 13.36 -15.33
CA SER A 329 -25.33 12.82 -14.08
C SER A 329 -24.75 11.44 -13.75
N LEU A 330 -24.48 10.62 -14.77
CA LEU A 330 -23.84 9.32 -14.64
C LEU A 330 -22.37 9.45 -14.20
N GLU A 331 -21.62 10.39 -14.79
CA GLU A 331 -20.24 10.71 -14.38
C GLU A 331 -20.19 11.11 -12.90
N VAL A 332 -21.06 12.02 -12.47
CA VAL A 332 -21.14 12.47 -11.07
C VAL A 332 -21.55 11.32 -10.14
N CYS A 333 -22.59 10.56 -10.51
CA CYS A 333 -23.05 9.40 -9.73
C CYS A 333 -21.93 8.38 -9.52
N TYR A 334 -21.16 8.07 -10.57
CA TYR A 334 -20.03 7.15 -10.49
C TYR A 334 -18.96 7.66 -9.52
N ILE A 335 -18.53 8.92 -9.65
CA ILE A 335 -17.50 9.51 -8.76
C ILE A 335 -17.97 9.54 -7.31
N CYS A 336 -19.23 9.93 -7.05
CA CYS A 336 -19.82 9.91 -5.72
C CYS A 336 -19.86 8.49 -5.14
N SER A 337 -20.29 7.50 -5.94
CA SER A 337 -20.36 6.11 -5.48
C SER A 337 -18.97 5.55 -5.15
N LEU A 338 -17.97 5.82 -5.99
CA LEU A 338 -16.58 5.42 -5.75
C LEU A 338 -16.01 6.07 -4.49
N ALA A 339 -16.26 7.37 -4.28
CA ALA A 339 -15.80 8.07 -3.08
C ALA A 339 -16.46 7.50 -1.81
N LEU A 340 -17.76 7.22 -1.85
CA LEU A 340 -18.48 6.60 -0.73
C LEU A 340 -17.95 5.21 -0.41
N CYS A 341 -17.71 4.37 -1.43
CA CYS A 341 -17.10 3.06 -1.23
C CYS A 341 -15.70 3.17 -0.58
N CYS A 342 -14.85 4.07 -1.08
CA CYS A 342 -13.52 4.29 -0.51
C CYS A 342 -13.57 4.75 0.96
N LEU A 343 -14.48 5.67 1.28
CA LEU A 343 -14.68 6.15 2.66
C LEU A 343 -15.19 5.03 3.57
N LEU A 344 -16.14 4.23 3.11
CA LEU A 344 -16.68 3.11 3.87
C LEU A 344 -15.63 2.03 4.11
N THR A 345 -14.83 1.69 3.10
CA THR A 345 -13.73 0.71 3.25
C THR A 345 -12.65 1.22 4.20
N CYS A 346 -12.21 2.48 4.04
CA CYS A 346 -11.29 3.11 4.99
C CYS A 346 -11.85 3.10 6.41
N ALA A 347 -13.16 3.36 6.53
CA ALA A 347 -13.82 3.34 7.80
C ALA A 347 -13.78 1.92 8.42
N MET A 348 -14.21 0.90 7.68
CA MET A 348 -14.19 -0.49 8.15
C MET A 348 -12.77 -0.96 8.55
N LEU A 349 -11.72 -0.49 7.85
CA LEU A 349 -10.33 -0.76 8.23
C LEU A 349 -9.95 -0.14 9.59
N LEU A 350 -10.35 1.10 9.84
CA LEU A 350 -10.14 1.76 11.15
C LEU A 350 -10.90 1.04 12.26
N GLN A 351 -12.16 0.67 12.02
CA GLN A 351 -12.95 -0.11 12.98
C GLN A 351 -12.30 -1.47 13.27
N THR A 352 -11.74 -2.12 12.26
CA THR A 352 -11.01 -3.39 12.40
C THR A 352 -9.78 -3.24 13.31
N LEU A 353 -9.06 -2.12 13.25
CA LEU A 353 -7.96 -1.86 14.19
C LEU A 353 -8.43 -1.74 15.65
N VAL A 354 -9.56 -1.06 15.86
CA VAL A 354 -10.15 -0.86 17.19
C VAL A 354 -10.65 -2.19 17.77
N THR A 355 -11.37 -3.00 16.98
CA THR A 355 -11.87 -4.30 17.40
C THR A 355 -10.73 -5.31 17.60
N HIS A 356 -9.71 -5.30 16.73
CA HIS A 356 -8.56 -6.18 16.91
C HIS A 356 -7.80 -5.88 18.21
N ARG A 357 -7.70 -4.60 18.58
CA ARG A 357 -7.14 -4.19 19.87
C ARG A 357 -7.97 -4.72 21.05
N SER A 358 -9.29 -4.59 21.03
CA SER A 358 -10.13 -5.10 22.13
C SER A 358 -10.02 -6.62 22.22
N ASN A 359 -9.98 -7.32 21.09
CA ASN A 359 -9.87 -8.77 21.03
C ASN A 359 -8.51 -9.25 21.57
N LEU A 360 -7.40 -8.61 21.17
CA LEU A 360 -6.07 -8.92 21.73
C LEU A 360 -6.02 -8.71 23.25
N ARG A 361 -6.65 -7.66 23.76
CA ARG A 361 -6.73 -7.41 25.22
C ARG A 361 -7.56 -8.47 25.94
N ALA A 362 -8.68 -8.89 25.36
CA ALA A 362 -9.50 -9.96 25.92
C ALA A 362 -8.70 -11.28 25.97
N LEU A 363 -7.97 -11.59 24.90
CA LEU A 363 -7.07 -12.76 24.85
C LEU A 363 -5.96 -12.69 25.90
N TYR A 364 -5.31 -11.53 26.09
CA TYR A 364 -4.30 -11.37 27.15
C TYR A 364 -4.85 -11.52 28.57
N ARG A 365 -6.15 -11.28 28.77
CA ARG A 365 -6.83 -11.52 30.07
C ARG A 365 -7.30 -12.95 30.26
N GLY A 366 -7.16 -13.81 29.24
CA GLY A 366 -7.74 -15.15 29.24
C GLY A 366 -9.25 -15.17 29.04
N ALA A 367 -9.87 -14.04 28.65
CA ALA A 367 -11.29 -13.96 28.31
C ALA A 367 -11.52 -14.50 26.89
N VAL A 368 -11.26 -15.79 26.71
CA VAL A 368 -11.31 -16.48 25.41
C VAL A 368 -12.74 -16.51 24.87
N LEU A 369 -13.76 -16.56 25.73
CA LEU A 369 -15.18 -16.55 25.38
C LEU A 369 -15.65 -15.22 24.77
N ASP A 370 -14.98 -14.11 25.09
CA ASP A 370 -15.31 -12.79 24.52
C ASP A 370 -14.88 -12.68 23.05
N VAL A 371 -13.99 -13.56 22.60
CA VAL A 371 -13.40 -13.54 21.25
C VAL A 371 -13.82 -14.76 20.43
N PHE A 372 -13.88 -15.92 21.06
CA PHE A 372 -14.29 -17.17 20.44
C PHE A 372 -15.59 -17.65 21.08
N SER A 373 -16.55 -18.06 20.25
CA SER A 373 -17.86 -18.59 20.71
C SER A 373 -17.74 -19.86 21.56
N LYS A 374 -16.57 -20.51 21.59
CA LYS A 374 -16.28 -21.70 22.38
C LYS A 374 -14.93 -21.56 23.08
N ALA A 375 -14.85 -21.99 24.34
CA ALA A 375 -13.61 -22.07 25.08
C ALA A 375 -12.64 -23.03 24.37
N HIS A 376 -11.56 -22.47 23.80
CA HIS A 376 -10.50 -23.24 23.13
C HIS A 376 -9.19 -23.08 23.88
N THR A 377 -8.39 -24.16 23.91
CA THR A 377 -7.00 -24.06 24.31
C THR A 377 -6.20 -23.39 23.18
N LEU A 378 -5.49 -22.31 23.49
CA LEU A 378 -4.67 -21.59 22.53
C LEU A 378 -3.40 -22.41 22.25
N ARG A 379 -3.46 -23.29 21.24
CA ARG A 379 -2.30 -24.04 20.73
C ARG A 379 -1.98 -23.62 19.30
N PRO A 380 -0.70 -23.34 18.97
CA PRO A 380 -0.31 -23.04 17.60
C PRO A 380 -0.43 -24.31 16.74
N SER A 381 -1.52 -24.41 15.98
CA SER A 381 -1.69 -25.49 14.99
C SER A 381 -0.96 -25.16 13.69
N ARG A 382 -0.64 -26.20 12.89
CA ARG A 382 -0.01 -26.01 11.57
C ARG A 382 -0.86 -25.10 10.67
N GLN A 383 -2.18 -25.27 10.67
CA GLN A 383 -3.11 -24.44 9.91
C GLN A 383 -3.09 -22.98 10.39
N ALA A 384 -3.06 -22.75 11.70
CA ALA A 384 -3.00 -21.40 12.25
C ALA A 384 -1.71 -20.67 11.82
N VAL A 385 -0.58 -21.38 11.77
CA VAL A 385 0.69 -20.82 11.29
C VAL A 385 0.61 -20.45 9.81
N VAL A 386 0.03 -21.30 8.97
CA VAL A 386 -0.16 -21.00 7.53
C VAL A 386 -1.06 -19.77 7.34
N CYS A 387 -2.19 -19.70 8.05
CA CYS A 387 -3.06 -18.53 8.03
C CYS A 387 -2.33 -17.26 8.50
N TRP A 388 -1.46 -17.37 9.50
CA TRP A 388 -0.68 -16.24 10.00
C TRP A 388 0.38 -15.76 8.99
N ILE A 389 1.01 -16.66 8.23
CA ILE A 389 1.97 -16.32 7.18
C ILE A 389 1.27 -15.45 6.10
N GLY A 390 0.08 -15.86 5.64
CA GLY A 390 -0.68 -15.19 4.58
C GLY A 390 -1.62 -14.06 5.04
N PHE A 391 -1.72 -13.76 6.34
CA PHE A 391 -2.74 -12.82 6.85
C PHE A 391 -2.77 -11.47 6.13
N ALA A 392 -1.61 -10.87 5.90
CA ALA A 392 -1.52 -9.53 5.31
C ALA A 392 -1.91 -9.52 3.82
N SER A 393 -1.61 -10.59 3.08
CA SER A 393 -2.03 -10.73 1.68
C SER A 393 -3.52 -11.00 1.56
N PHE A 394 -4.11 -11.82 2.45
CA PHE A 394 -5.57 -12.02 2.46
C PHE A 394 -6.31 -10.72 2.72
N GLN A 395 -5.87 -9.92 3.70
CA GLN A 395 -6.48 -8.62 3.98
C GLN A 395 -6.45 -7.70 2.76
N ALA A 396 -5.30 -7.57 2.09
CA ALA A 396 -5.17 -6.73 0.91
C ALA A 396 -6.04 -7.25 -0.25
N ALA A 397 -6.06 -8.56 -0.49
CA ALA A 397 -6.86 -9.18 -1.55
C ALA A 397 -8.37 -8.96 -1.36
N PHE A 398 -8.90 -9.18 -0.14
CA PHE A 398 -10.31 -8.90 0.15
C PHE A 398 -10.64 -7.41 0.04
N THR A 399 -9.69 -6.53 0.39
CA THR A 399 -9.86 -5.08 0.23
C THR A 399 -9.86 -4.66 -1.24
N CYS A 400 -9.19 -5.39 -2.14
CA CYS A 400 -9.29 -5.14 -3.58
C CYS A 400 -10.63 -5.58 -4.18
N LEU A 401 -11.26 -6.61 -3.60
CA LEU A 401 -12.50 -7.21 -4.10
C LEU A 401 -13.76 -6.48 -3.61
N GLY A 402 -13.73 -6.01 -2.36
CA GLY A 402 -14.80 -5.20 -1.76
C GLY A 402 -14.64 -3.73 -2.11
#